data_AF-A0A9P0L865-F1
#
_entry.id   AF-A0A9P0L865-F1
#
_cell.length_a   1.000
_cell.length_b   1.000
_cell.length_c   1.000
_cell.angle_alpha   90.00
_cell.angle_beta   90.00
_cell.angle_gamma   90.00
#
_symmetry.space_group_name_H-M   'P 1'
#
loop_
_entity.id
_entity.type
_entity.pdbx_description
1 polymer ?
#
loop_
_entity_poly.entity_id
_entity_poly.type
_entity_poly.pdbx_seq_one_letter_code
_entity_poly.pdbx_strand_id
1 'polypeptide(L)'
;MEHHGTMAARHRPRYLDEIMEVIVNMKEAKGSTSRRILDRVHNLLILKRKKGKVDPTQIKKALVRGVECGVLMKKNGKYKLGLDTKDYAIYRSWTGKHARQARTRSRRSRRRKEVTGEAGGAGG
;
A
#
# COMPACT_ATOMS: atom_id res chain seq x y z
N MET A 1 12.35 7.63 -35.24
CA MET A 1 11.88 8.71 -34.35
C MET A 1 10.92 8.11 -33.34
N GLU A 2 11.09 8.58 -32.11
CA GLU A 2 10.55 8.13 -30.84
C GLU A 2 9.02 8.00 -30.81
N HIS A 3 8.50 7.02 -30.06
CA HIS A 3 7.33 7.26 -29.19
C HIS A 3 7.54 6.55 -27.85
N HIS A 4 7.28 7.32 -26.80
CA HIS A 4 7.68 7.12 -25.43
C HIS A 4 6.84 6.05 -24.70
N GLY A 5 7.54 5.16 -24.00
CA GLY A 5 7.36 4.96 -22.56
C GLY A 5 5.96 4.71 -22.00
N THR A 6 5.39 3.52 -22.20
CA THR A 6 4.55 2.92 -21.14
C THR A 6 5.46 2.28 -20.11
N MET A 7 6.02 3.09 -19.22
CA MET A 7 6.65 2.57 -18.00
C MET A 7 5.61 1.68 -17.32
N ALA A 8 5.90 0.38 -17.25
CA ALA A 8 5.13 -0.60 -16.51
C ALA A 8 4.59 0.05 -15.24
N ALA A 9 3.28 0.03 -15.05
CA ALA A 9 2.67 0.35 -13.76
C ALA A 9 3.36 -0.58 -12.75
N ARG A 10 4.41 -0.07 -12.10
CA ARG A 10 5.34 -0.84 -11.29
C ARG A 10 4.49 -1.43 -10.18
N HIS A 11 4.09 -2.69 -10.36
CA HIS A 11 3.12 -3.37 -9.52
C HIS A 11 3.59 -3.26 -8.06
N ARG A 12 3.03 -2.31 -7.33
CA ARG A 12 3.37 -2.09 -5.94
C ARG A 12 2.99 -3.37 -5.20
N PRO A 13 3.93 -4.05 -4.54
CA PRO A 13 3.61 -5.33 -3.91
C PRO A 13 2.47 -5.12 -2.91
N ARG A 14 1.44 -5.97 -2.97
CA ARG A 14 0.20 -5.81 -2.17
C ARG A 14 0.44 -5.65 -0.66
N TYR A 15 1.55 -6.17 -0.16
CA TYR A 15 1.91 -6.20 1.26
C TYR A 15 3.02 -5.23 1.65
N LEU A 16 3.53 -4.41 0.72
CA LEU A 16 4.68 -3.55 0.98
C LEU A 16 4.37 -2.51 2.07
N ASP A 17 3.16 -1.93 2.06
CA ASP A 17 2.71 -0.99 3.08
C ASP A 17 2.69 -1.61 4.47
N GLU A 18 2.09 -2.81 4.59
CA GLU A 18 2.02 -3.53 5.85
C GLU A 18 3.39 -3.96 6.36
N ILE A 19 4.29 -4.37 5.46
CA ILE A 19 5.67 -4.71 5.82
C ILE A 19 6.41 -3.49 6.38
N MET A 20 6.30 -2.33 5.72
CA MET A 20 6.92 -1.10 6.20
C MET A 20 6.35 -0.69 7.56
N GLU A 21 5.02 -0.76 7.74
CA GLU A 21 4.35 -0.45 9.00
C GLU A 21 4.84 -1.36 10.13
N VAL A 22 5.00 -2.67 9.86
CA VAL A 22 5.53 -3.63 10.82
C VAL A 22 6.98 -3.32 11.20
N ILE A 23 7.85 -3.09 10.23
CA ILE A 23 9.28 -2.81 10.49
C ILE A 23 9.44 -1.54 11.35
N VAL A 24 8.65 -0.50 11.06
CA VAL A 24 8.65 0.75 11.84
C VAL A 24 8.13 0.52 13.25
N ASN A 25 7.03 -0.23 13.41
CA ASN A 25 6.47 -0.54 14.73
C ASN A 25 7.41 -1.42 15.57
N MET A 26 8.19 -2.30 14.94
CA MET A 26 9.14 -3.15 15.65
C MET A 26 10.32 -2.38 16.25
N LYS A 27 10.64 -1.17 15.73
CA LYS A 27 11.73 -0.30 16.19
C LYS A 27 13.08 -1.01 16.40
N GLU A 28 13.34 -2.10 15.67
CA GLU A 28 14.58 -2.86 15.81
C GLU A 28 15.75 -2.15 15.11
N ALA A 29 16.68 -1.60 15.90
CA ALA A 29 17.83 -0.84 15.38
C ALA A 29 18.67 -1.64 14.36
N LYS A 30 18.77 -2.96 14.57
CA LYS A 30 19.53 -3.93 13.74
C LYS A 30 18.69 -4.58 12.63
N GLY A 31 17.43 -4.18 12.46
CA GLY A 31 16.48 -4.81 11.54
C GLY A 31 15.92 -6.14 12.04
N SER A 32 14.99 -6.68 11.27
CA SER A 32 14.16 -7.84 11.64
C SER A 32 14.32 -8.98 10.64
N THR A 33 14.24 -10.24 11.09
CA THR A 33 14.29 -11.40 10.20
C THR A 33 13.00 -11.54 9.40
N SER A 34 13.09 -12.14 8.22
CA SER A 34 11.92 -12.40 7.36
C SER A 34 10.81 -13.15 8.09
N ARG A 35 11.16 -14.17 8.90
CA ARG A 35 10.21 -14.95 9.69
C ARG A 35 9.43 -14.10 10.70
N ARG A 36 10.12 -13.19 11.39
CA ARG A 36 9.50 -12.32 12.39
C ARG A 36 8.61 -11.25 11.74
N ILE A 37 9.03 -10.72 10.59
CA ILE A 37 8.21 -9.80 9.80
C ILE A 37 6.96 -10.50 9.29
N LEU A 38 7.08 -11.72 8.76
CA LEU A 38 5.94 -12.53 8.30
C LEU A 38 4.89 -12.70 9.40
N ASP A 39 5.31 -13.12 10.60
CA ASP A 39 4.42 -13.30 11.75
C ASP A 39 3.68 -12.00 12.11
N ARG A 40 4.40 -10.88 12.17
CA ARG A 40 3.79 -9.59 12.53
C ARG A 40 2.90 -9.02 11.44
N VAL A 41 3.24 -9.20 10.17
CA VAL A 41 2.36 -8.82 9.05
C VAL A 41 1.09 -9.66 9.08
N HIS A 42 1.19 -10.97 9.35
CA HIS A 42 0.04 -11.85 9.48
C HIS A 42 -0.90 -11.38 10.60
N ASN A 43 -0.35 -11.11 11.79
CA ASN A 43 -1.11 -10.58 12.92
C ASN A 43 -1.75 -9.21 12.60
N LEU A 44 -1.04 -8.32 11.92
CA LEU A 44 -1.57 -7.01 11.51
C LEU A 44 -2.72 -7.15 10.50
N LEU A 45 -2.64 -8.09 9.58
CA LEU A 45 -3.69 -8.35 8.57
C LEU A 45 -4.96 -8.94 9.20
N ILE A 46 -4.80 -9.82 10.21
CA ILE A 46 -5.90 -10.34 11.03
C ILE A 46 -6.58 -9.17 11.76
N LEU A 47 -5.81 -8.32 12.44
CA LEU A 47 -6.32 -7.14 13.16
C LEU A 47 -7.09 -6.19 12.23
N LYS A 48 -6.59 -5.98 11.00
CA LYS A 48 -7.25 -5.12 10.00
C LYS A 48 -8.49 -5.77 9.36
N ARG A 49 -8.92 -6.96 9.81
CA ARG A 49 -10.06 -7.73 9.28
C ARG A 49 -10.03 -7.85 7.75
N LYS A 50 -8.85 -7.87 7.14
CA LYS A 50 -8.71 -8.09 5.69
C LYS A 50 -9.07 -9.55 5.42
N LYS A 51 -10.33 -9.79 5.00
CA LYS A 51 -10.80 -11.12 4.58
C LYS A 51 -10.00 -11.57 3.37
N GLY A 52 -9.05 -12.48 3.57
CA GLY A 52 -8.25 -13.09 2.52
C GLY A 52 -7.12 -13.94 3.09
N LYS A 53 -6.82 -15.07 2.43
CA LYS A 53 -5.66 -15.89 2.80
C LYS A 53 -4.40 -15.04 2.64
N VAL A 54 -3.67 -14.86 3.74
CA VAL A 54 -2.38 -14.18 3.72
C VAL A 54 -1.37 -15.15 3.12
N ASP A 55 -0.92 -14.86 1.91
CA ASP A 55 0.03 -15.72 1.23
C ASP A 55 1.48 -15.37 1.65
N PRO A 56 2.21 -16.28 2.32
CA PRO A 56 3.57 -15.99 2.79
C PRO A 56 4.55 -15.80 1.63
N THR A 57 4.30 -16.38 0.46
CA THR A 57 5.14 -16.21 -0.74
C THR A 57 5.01 -14.79 -1.27
N GLN A 58 3.81 -14.21 -1.24
CA GLN A 58 3.60 -12.82 -1.64
C GLN A 58 4.31 -11.83 -0.71
N ILE A 59 4.34 -12.10 0.61
CA ILE A 59 5.09 -11.28 1.57
C ILE A 59 6.60 -11.39 1.31
N LYS A 60 7.12 -12.60 1.04
CA LYS A 60 8.53 -12.79 0.66
C LYS A 60 8.88 -12.04 -0.65
N LYS A 61 8.02 -12.13 -1.68
CA LYS A 61 8.20 -11.38 -2.93
C LYS A 61 8.18 -9.86 -2.68
N ALA A 62 7.31 -9.38 -1.80
CA ALA A 62 7.25 -7.98 -1.42
C ALA A 62 8.51 -7.51 -0.67
N LEU A 63 9.11 -8.36 0.17
CA LEU A 63 10.40 -8.06 0.81
C LEU A 63 11.52 -7.92 -0.22
N VAL A 64 11.63 -8.87 -1.15
CA VAL A 64 12.65 -8.83 -2.22
C VAL A 64 12.47 -7.56 -3.06
N ARG A 65 11.26 -7.29 -3.55
CA ARG A 65 10.96 -6.07 -4.30
C ARG A 65 11.20 -4.80 -3.49
N GLY A 66 10.91 -4.81 -2.19
CA GLY A 66 11.17 -3.67 -1.32
C GLY A 66 12.66 -3.34 -1.24
N VAL A 67 13.51 -4.37 -1.27
CA VAL A 67 14.97 -4.22 -1.35
C VAL A 67 15.40 -3.72 -2.73
N GLU A 68 14.88 -4.31 -3.82
CA GLU A 68 15.18 -3.87 -5.20
C GLU A 68 14.77 -2.43 -5.47
N CYS A 69 13.66 -1.97 -4.88
CA CYS A 69 13.20 -0.58 -5.00
C CYS A 69 13.95 0.39 -4.08
N GLY A 70 14.88 -0.08 -3.24
CA GLY A 70 15.62 0.75 -2.27
C GLY A 70 14.80 1.20 -1.06
N VAL A 71 13.56 0.74 -0.92
CA VAL A 71 12.67 1.08 0.21
C VAL A 71 13.08 0.33 1.48
N LEU A 72 13.60 -0.88 1.31
CA LEU A 72 14.13 -1.73 2.37
C LEU A 72 15.62 -1.97 2.15
N MET A 73 16.35 -2.13 3.24
CA MET A 73 17.74 -2.57 3.24
C MET A 73 17.83 -3.97 3.84
N LYS A 74 18.59 -4.86 3.20
CA LYS A 74 18.92 -6.18 3.74
C LYS A 74 20.37 -6.18 4.23
N LYS A 75 20.59 -6.40 5.53
CA LYS A 75 21.92 -6.52 6.15
C LYS A 75 21.96 -7.77 7.03
N ASN A 76 22.91 -8.66 6.79
CA ASN A 76 23.09 -9.92 7.53
C ASN A 76 21.81 -10.76 7.66
N GLY A 77 21.04 -10.89 6.57
CA GLY A 77 19.77 -11.64 6.56
C GLY A 77 18.61 -10.96 7.28
N LYS A 78 18.80 -9.74 7.81
CA LYS A 78 17.77 -8.91 8.43
C LYS A 78 17.34 -7.80 7.48
N TYR A 79 16.07 -7.43 7.56
CA TYR A 79 15.47 -6.36 6.78
C TYR A 79 15.24 -5.15 7.67
N LYS A 80 15.61 -3.97 7.19
CA LYS A 80 15.39 -2.68 7.83
C LYS A 80 14.75 -1.73 6.83
N LEU A 81 14.07 -0.70 7.30
CA LEU A 81 13.66 0.40 6.44
C LEU A 81 14.92 1.11 5.92
N GLY A 82 14.97 1.37 4.62
CA GLY A 82 16.02 2.20 4.00
C GLY A 82 15.82 3.70 4.23
N LEU A 83 14.64 4.07 4.74
CA LEU A 83 14.24 5.45 5.05
C LEU A 83 14.36 5.70 6.56
N ASP A 84 14.62 6.96 6.94
CA ASP A 84 14.53 7.34 8.35
C ASP A 84 13.07 7.28 8.84
N THR A 85 12.90 7.17 10.16
CA THR A 85 11.57 7.14 10.78
C THR A 85 10.79 8.41 10.47
N LYS A 86 11.48 9.56 10.38
CA LYS A 86 10.87 10.86 10.01
C LYS A 86 10.38 10.85 8.56
N ASP A 87 11.20 10.36 7.63
CA ASP A 87 10.84 10.27 6.21
C ASP A 87 9.66 9.32 5.99
N TYR A 88 9.61 8.21 6.74
CA TYR A 88 8.46 7.31 6.71
C TYR A 88 7.17 7.98 7.20
N ALA A 89 7.23 8.83 8.23
CA ALA A 89 6.06 9.56 8.70
C ALA A 89 5.52 10.53 7.63
N ILE A 90 6.42 11.20 6.91
CA ILE A 90 6.06 12.08 5.77
C ILE A 90 5.42 11.24 4.66
N TYR A 91 6.05 10.12 4.28
CA TYR A 91 5.53 9.18 3.30
C TYR A 91 4.12 8.68 3.64
N ARG A 92 3.89 8.32 4.91
CA ARG A 92 2.59 7.85 5.42
C ARG A 92 1.54 8.94 5.38
N SER A 93 1.90 10.17 5.75
CA SER A 93 1.01 11.34 5.71
C SER A 93 0.58 11.65 4.27
N TRP A 94 1.53 11.58 3.33
CA TRP A 94 1.26 11.80 1.91
C TRP A 94 0.35 10.72 1.32
N THR A 95 0.69 9.43 1.50
CA THR A 95 -0.13 8.31 1.01
C THR A 95 -1.53 8.28 1.62
N GLY A 96 -1.68 8.62 2.91
CA GLY A 96 -2.98 8.71 3.59
C GLY A 96 -3.89 9.82 3.04
N LYS A 97 -3.33 10.99 2.69
CA LYS A 97 -4.08 12.11 2.09
C LYS A 97 -4.58 11.78 0.68
N HIS A 98 -3.77 11.12 -0.14
CA HIS A 98 -4.15 10.72 -1.51
C HIS A 98 -5.24 9.64 -1.51
N ALA A 99 -5.21 8.69 -0.56
CA ALA A 99 -6.27 7.68 -0.43
C ALA A 99 -7.64 8.28 -0.05
N ARG A 100 -7.67 9.36 0.73
CA ARG A 100 -8.91 10.09 1.07
C ARG A 100 -9.48 10.85 -0.14
N GLN A 101 -8.64 11.52 -0.93
CA GLN A 101 -9.09 12.26 -2.12
C GLN A 101 -9.70 11.36 -3.20
N ALA A 102 -9.18 10.14 -3.39
CA ALA A 102 -9.76 9.18 -4.34
C ALA A 102 -11.19 8.77 -3.97
N ARG A 103 -11.49 8.63 -2.66
CA ARG A 103 -12.84 8.26 -2.17
C ARG A 103 -13.84 9.41 -2.24
N THR A 104 -13.41 10.66 -2.10
CA THR A 104 -14.32 11.82 -2.23
C THR A 104 -14.67 12.10 -3.69
N ARG A 105 -13.74 11.88 -4.63
CA ARG A 105 -14.03 12.00 -6.08
C ARG A 105 -15.04 10.95 -6.57
N SER A 106 -14.97 9.70 -6.10
CA SER A 106 -15.93 8.67 -6.53
C SER A 106 -17.36 8.93 -6.03
N ARG A 107 -17.52 9.51 -4.83
CA ARG A 107 -18.85 9.89 -4.31
C ARG A 107 -19.45 11.07 -5.06
N ARG A 108 -18.64 12.06 -5.46
CA ARG A 108 -19.13 13.25 -6.17
C ARG A 108 -19.56 12.95 -7.61
N SER A 109 -18.94 11.95 -8.25
CA SER A 109 -19.31 11.51 -9.60
C SER A 109 -20.65 10.77 -9.64
N ARG A 110 -20.99 9.99 -8.60
CA ARG A 110 -22.32 9.35 -8.50
C ARG A 110 -23.44 10.36 -8.30
N ARG A 111 -23.22 11.36 -7.44
CA ARG A 111 -24.26 12.37 -7.15
C ARG A 111 -24.59 13.27 -8.34
N ARG A 112 -23.69 13.40 -9.33
CA ARG A 112 -23.97 14.18 -10.55
C ARG A 112 -24.73 13.39 -11.61
N LYS A 113 -24.74 12.05 -11.53
CA LYS A 113 -25.53 11.19 -12.43
C LYS A 113 -27.01 11.08 -12.02
N GLU A 114 -27.33 11.36 -10.77
CA GLU A 114 -28.73 11.34 -10.28
C GLU A 114 -29.48 12.66 -10.48
N VAL A 115 -28.81 13.77 -10.80
CA VAL A 115 -29.47 15.10 -10.94
C VAL A 115 -29.82 15.44 -12.38
N THR A 116 -29.37 14.65 -13.37
CA THR A 116 -29.70 14.83 -14.80
C THR A 116 -30.50 13.66 -15.38
N GLY A 117 -31.23 12.92 -14.53
CA GLY A 117 -32.24 11.96 -14.95
C GLY A 117 -33.62 12.62 -14.99
N GLU A 118 -33.85 13.36 -16.06
CA GLU A 118 -35.13 13.64 -16.73
C GLU A 118 -36.42 13.54 -15.91
N ALA A 119 -36.93 14.71 -15.51
CA ALA A 119 -38.35 14.94 -15.34
C ALA A 119 -39.00 15.09 -16.73
N GLY A 120 -39.63 14.01 -17.20
CA GLY A 120 -40.63 13.97 -18.26
C GLY A 120 -41.39 12.66 -18.07
N GLY A 121 -42.71 12.56 -17.98
CA GLY A 121 -43.81 13.40 -18.47
C GLY A 121 -44.86 12.43 -19.02
N ALA A 122 -46.14 12.71 -18.79
CA ALA A 122 -47.36 12.03 -19.29
C ALA A 122 -47.67 10.63 -18.72
N GLY A 123 -48.92 10.24 -18.48
CA GLY A 123 -50.23 10.86 -18.75
C GLY A 123 -51.32 9.98 -18.13
N GLY A 124 -52.50 10.57 -17.89
CA GLY A 124 -53.71 9.88 -17.45
C GLY A 124 -54.45 9.14 -18.55
#